data_AF-A0A973HJL4-F1
#
_entry.id   AF-A0A973HJL4-F1
#
_cell.length_a   1.000
_cell.length_b   1.000
_cell.length_c   1.000
_cell.angle_alpha   90.00
_cell.angle_beta   90.00
_cell.angle_gamma   90.00
#
_symmetry.space_group_name_H-M   'P 1'
#
loop_
_entity.id
_entity.type
_entity.pdbx_description
1 polymer ?
#
loop_
_entity_poly.entity_id
_entity_poly.type
_entity_poly.pdbx_seq_one_letter_code
_entity_poly.pdbx_strand_id
1 'polypeptide(L)'
;MAGGFRPIQDRSGHPYIGKVETYAVDATHSTLLSVGDLVTETGNLDASTGISEVDASSAAGLITGVIVGIDFNMSNLEQKGLAASTAGTVKVATGKDMLLEAETSDGTFALTDVSGNLDIVATAATQTGGLVNSNMTINATGAASSGSAQVRIVGVKDSGSITYPAPIGTTLICRINESTNDVVGV
;
A
#
# COMPACT_ATOMS: atom_id res chain seq x y z
N MET A 1 -12.01 -4.35 -8.31
CA MET A 1 -11.87 -2.88 -8.25
C MET A 1 -10.38 -2.63 -8.37
N ALA A 2 -9.84 -2.46 -9.58
CA ALA A 2 -8.40 -2.66 -9.84
C ALA A 2 -7.46 -1.98 -8.82
N GLY A 3 -6.84 -2.83 -7.98
CA GLY A 3 -5.67 -2.62 -7.12
C GLY A 3 -5.65 -1.43 -6.15
N GLY A 4 -4.76 -1.53 -5.16
CA GLY A 4 -4.43 -0.46 -4.22
C GLY A 4 -4.86 -0.71 -2.79
N PHE A 5 -3.98 -0.34 -1.86
CA PHE A 5 -4.20 -0.44 -0.42
C PHE A 5 -4.95 0.80 0.08
N ARG A 6 -5.90 0.62 0.99
CA ARG A 6 -6.71 1.71 1.54
C ARG A 6 -6.76 1.66 3.06
N PRO A 7 -6.33 2.72 3.76
CA PRO A 7 -6.45 2.76 5.21
C PRO A 7 -7.93 2.90 5.62
N ILE A 8 -8.36 2.04 6.53
CA ILE A 8 -9.77 1.98 6.97
C ILE A 8 -9.95 2.37 8.44
N GLN A 9 -9.13 1.83 9.34
CA GLN A 9 -9.27 2.00 10.78
C GLN A 9 -7.93 1.68 11.48
N ASP A 10 -7.82 2.04 12.75
CA ASP A 10 -6.76 1.55 13.62
C ASP A 10 -7.12 0.18 14.23
N ARG A 11 -6.14 -0.46 14.87
CA ARG A 11 -6.33 -1.74 15.58
C ARG A 11 -7.31 -1.66 16.76
N SER A 12 -7.54 -0.48 17.31
CA SER A 12 -8.48 -0.26 18.42
C SER A 12 -9.92 -0.07 17.93
N GLY A 13 -10.16 -0.08 16.62
CA GLY A 13 -11.47 0.06 16.01
C GLY A 13 -11.92 1.52 15.82
N HIS A 14 -11.03 2.49 16.01
CA HIS A 14 -11.33 3.87 15.65
C HIS A 14 -11.13 4.05 14.14
N PRO A 15 -11.94 4.90 13.48
CA PRO A 15 -11.69 5.32 12.12
C PRO A 15 -10.26 5.84 11.99
N TYR A 16 -9.61 5.57 10.85
CA TYR A 16 -8.25 6.05 10.64
C TYR A 16 -8.23 7.58 10.63
N ILE A 17 -7.74 8.20 11.73
CA ILE A 17 -7.58 9.65 11.87
C ILE A 17 -6.10 10.02 11.58
N GLY A 18 -5.68 9.67 10.36
CA GLY A 18 -4.70 10.42 9.58
C GLY A 18 -3.40 10.86 10.27
N LYS A 19 -2.49 9.92 10.52
CA LYS A 19 -1.06 10.27 10.54
C LYS A 19 -0.53 10.21 9.11
N VAL A 20 -0.64 11.34 8.43
CA VAL A 20 -0.18 11.50 7.05
C VAL A 20 1.07 12.36 7.06
N GLU A 21 2.19 11.77 6.67
CA GLU A 21 3.47 12.45 6.54
C GLU A 21 3.74 12.76 5.07
N THR A 22 4.51 13.82 4.83
CA THR A 22 4.90 14.22 3.47
C THR A 22 6.29 13.69 3.18
N TYR A 23 6.44 13.04 2.03
CA TYR A 23 7.70 12.50 1.55
C TYR A 23 8.03 13.04 0.16
N ALA A 24 9.32 13.18 -0.12
CA ALA A 24 9.81 13.51 -1.45
C ALA A 24 9.92 12.24 -2.30
N VAL A 25 9.79 12.39 -3.61
CA VAL A 25 10.07 11.34 -4.60
C VAL A 25 11.09 11.89 -5.56
N ASP A 26 12.19 11.17 -5.71
CA ASP A 26 13.28 11.55 -6.61
C ASP A 26 12.92 11.29 -8.09
N ALA A 27 13.54 12.05 -8.99
CA ALA A 27 13.35 11.89 -10.44
C ALA A 27 13.97 10.60 -11.00
N THR A 28 14.63 9.78 -10.19
CA THR A 28 15.14 8.46 -10.60
C THR A 28 14.12 7.34 -10.48
N HIS A 29 12.97 7.58 -9.82
CA HIS A 29 11.95 6.56 -9.68
C HIS A 29 11.47 6.05 -11.05
N SER A 30 11.31 4.73 -11.17
CA SER A 30 11.18 4.06 -12.47
C SER A 30 9.73 3.74 -12.87
N THR A 31 8.78 3.90 -11.95
CA THR A 31 7.39 3.48 -12.12
C THR A 31 6.42 4.64 -11.94
N LEU A 32 5.22 4.53 -12.51
CA LEU A 32 4.14 5.47 -12.21
C LEU A 32 3.67 5.24 -10.77
N LEU A 33 3.66 6.29 -9.94
CA LEU A 33 3.13 6.24 -8.59
C LEU A 33 1.69 6.78 -8.54
N SER A 34 0.87 6.14 -7.73
CA SER A 34 -0.55 6.42 -7.58
C SER A 34 -1.02 6.30 -6.13
N VAL A 35 -2.20 6.87 -5.86
CA VAL A 35 -2.85 6.68 -4.56
C VAL A 35 -3.20 5.21 -4.37
N GLY A 36 -2.81 4.65 -3.24
CA GLY A 36 -2.96 3.24 -2.90
C GLY A 36 -1.70 2.39 -3.09
N ASP A 37 -0.63 2.94 -3.66
CA ASP A 37 0.66 2.26 -3.72
C ASP A 37 1.34 2.25 -2.35
N LEU A 38 1.97 1.12 -2.04
CA LEU A 38 2.83 0.97 -0.88
C LEU A 38 4.21 1.53 -1.18
N VAL A 39 4.80 2.18 -0.19
CA VAL A 39 6.10 2.86 -0.33
C VAL A 39 7.10 2.40 0.72
N THR A 40 8.37 2.50 0.33
CA THR A 40 9.54 2.25 1.17
C THR A 40 10.41 3.49 1.18
N GLU A 41 10.89 3.90 2.35
CA GLU A 41 11.91 4.95 2.47
C GLU A 41 13.22 4.49 1.81
N THR A 42 13.80 5.34 0.97
CA THR A 42 15.03 5.01 0.23
C THR A 42 16.29 5.17 1.09
N GLY A 43 16.17 5.82 2.25
CA GLY A 43 17.31 6.23 3.10
C GLY A 43 18.01 7.50 2.62
N ASN A 44 17.48 8.14 1.57
CA ASN A 44 17.92 9.42 1.05
C ASN A 44 17.02 10.56 1.55
N LEU A 45 17.49 11.78 1.32
CA LEU A 45 16.77 13.01 1.65
C LEU A 45 16.83 13.95 0.45
N ASP A 46 15.73 14.66 0.20
CA ASP A 46 15.71 15.72 -0.79
C ASP A 46 16.62 16.85 -0.29
N ALA A 47 17.70 17.10 -1.02
CA ALA A 47 18.72 18.06 -0.61
C ALA A 47 18.23 19.51 -0.53
N SER A 48 17.07 19.83 -1.10
CA SER A 48 16.52 21.19 -1.16
C SER A 48 15.54 21.47 -0.02
N THR A 49 14.80 20.46 0.43
CA THR A 49 13.71 20.56 1.42
C THR A 49 14.03 19.84 2.74
N GLY A 50 15.00 18.92 2.73
CA GLY A 50 15.38 18.10 3.89
C GLY A 50 14.34 17.03 4.25
N ILE A 51 13.40 16.75 3.36
CA ILE A 51 12.35 15.74 3.55
C ILE A 51 12.88 14.37 3.11
N SER A 52 12.57 13.31 3.86
CA SER A 52 12.93 11.93 3.49
C SER A 52 12.33 11.54 2.15
N GLU A 53 13.06 10.72 1.40
CA GLU A 53 12.64 10.21 0.10
C GLU A 53 11.97 8.84 0.20
N VAL A 54 10.97 8.61 -0.65
CA VAL A 54 10.28 7.32 -0.79
C VAL A 54 10.20 6.89 -2.25
N ASP A 55 10.16 5.58 -2.46
CA ASP A 55 9.88 4.95 -3.76
C ASP A 55 8.83 3.83 -3.59
N ALA A 56 8.27 3.35 -4.70
CA ALA A 56 7.37 2.20 -4.73
C ALA A 56 8.01 0.99 -4.05
N SER A 57 7.27 0.38 -3.12
CA SER A 57 7.75 -0.80 -2.40
C SER A 57 7.76 -2.02 -3.32
N SER A 58 8.77 -2.87 -3.16
CA SER A 58 8.86 -4.18 -3.83
C SER A 58 8.24 -5.27 -2.96
N ALA A 59 8.03 -6.48 -3.48
CA ALA A 59 7.54 -7.64 -2.72
C ALA A 59 8.45 -8.13 -1.57
N ALA A 60 9.62 -7.52 -1.38
CA ALA A 60 10.50 -7.78 -0.23
C ALA A 60 10.87 -6.50 0.53
N GLY A 61 10.27 -5.35 0.18
CA GLY A 61 10.60 -4.06 0.77
C GLY A 61 10.08 -3.90 2.20
N LEU A 62 10.80 -3.11 3.01
CA LEU A 62 10.30 -2.59 4.28
C LEU A 62 9.25 -1.52 3.98
N ILE A 63 7.99 -1.79 4.28
CA ILE A 63 6.90 -0.88 3.93
C ILE A 63 6.78 0.19 5.02
N THR A 64 6.99 1.44 4.62
CA THR A 64 6.80 2.62 5.48
C THR A 64 5.32 2.98 5.59
N GLY A 65 4.57 2.85 4.51
CA GLY A 65 3.15 3.19 4.49
C GLY A 65 2.51 3.10 3.11
N VAL A 66 1.34 3.71 2.98
CA VAL A 66 0.55 3.77 1.74
C VAL A 66 0.36 5.20 1.28
N ILE A 67 0.48 5.46 -0.02
CA ILE A 67 0.20 6.79 -0.59
C ILE A 67 -1.30 7.06 -0.50
N VAL A 68 -1.68 8.13 0.19
CA VAL A 68 -3.06 8.63 0.31
C VAL A 68 -3.31 9.91 -0.48
N GLY A 69 -2.25 10.55 -0.97
CA GLY A 69 -2.34 11.74 -1.80
C GLY A 69 -1.03 12.02 -2.52
N ILE A 70 -1.13 12.74 -3.64
CA ILE A 70 0.01 13.19 -4.44
C ILE A 70 -0.22 14.68 -4.66
N ASP A 71 0.81 15.51 -4.45
CA ASP A 71 0.67 16.94 -4.68
C ASP A 71 0.50 17.25 -6.17
N PHE A 72 -0.30 18.27 -6.45
CA PHE A 72 -0.66 18.62 -7.82
C PHE A 72 0.51 19.32 -8.52
N ASN A 73 0.77 18.89 -9.76
CA ASN A 73 1.62 19.67 -10.65
C ASN A 73 0.81 20.87 -11.18
N MET A 74 1.15 22.08 -10.75
CA MET A 74 0.46 23.31 -11.18
C MET A 74 0.54 23.57 -12.70
N SER A 75 1.54 22.99 -13.38
CA SER A 75 1.69 23.07 -14.83
C SER A 75 0.86 22.02 -15.59
N ASN A 76 0.33 21.01 -14.89
CA ASN A 76 -0.52 19.95 -15.47
C ASN A 76 -1.54 19.42 -14.44
N LEU A 77 -2.72 20.05 -14.39
CA LEU A 77 -3.80 19.70 -13.47
C LEU A 77 -4.53 18.39 -13.82
N GLU A 78 -4.37 17.90 -15.05
CA GLU A 78 -4.96 16.65 -15.51
C GLU A 78 -4.17 15.43 -15.02
N GLN A 79 -2.91 15.62 -14.63
CA GLN A 79 -2.08 14.57 -14.06
C GLN A 79 -2.54 14.23 -12.64
N LYS A 80 -3.06 13.01 -12.45
CA LYS A 80 -3.61 12.51 -11.17
C LYS A 80 -2.66 11.57 -10.41
N GLY A 81 -1.50 11.26 -11.00
CA GLY A 81 -0.43 10.44 -10.40
C GLY A 81 0.95 11.04 -10.66
N LEU A 82 1.98 10.51 -10.01
CA LEU A 82 3.35 10.97 -10.23
C LEU A 82 3.99 10.10 -11.31
N ALA A 83 4.22 10.68 -12.49
CA ALA A 83 4.79 9.97 -13.63
C ALA A 83 6.23 9.54 -13.35
N ALA A 84 6.61 8.38 -13.88
CA ALA A 84 7.97 7.87 -13.81
C ALA A 84 8.99 8.96 -14.20
N SER A 85 10.12 8.94 -13.50
CA SER A 85 11.22 9.87 -13.69
C SER A 85 10.89 11.37 -13.48
N THR A 86 9.87 11.66 -12.67
CA THR A 86 9.46 13.03 -12.32
C THR A 86 9.57 13.27 -10.81
N ALA A 87 10.39 14.23 -10.38
CA ALA A 87 10.43 14.58 -8.96
C ALA A 87 9.08 15.15 -8.48
N GLY A 88 8.69 14.85 -7.24
CA GLY A 88 7.44 15.33 -6.67
C GLY A 88 7.32 15.04 -5.18
N THR A 89 6.19 15.41 -4.60
CA THR A 89 5.87 15.17 -3.19
C THR A 89 4.61 14.32 -3.06
N VAL A 90 4.66 13.36 -2.14
CA VAL A 90 3.57 12.43 -1.86
C VAL A 90 3.20 12.45 -0.39
N LYS A 91 1.93 12.19 -0.12
CA LYS A 91 1.36 12.12 1.22
C LYS A 91 1.13 10.67 1.57
N VAL A 92 1.81 10.19 2.61
CA VAL A 92 1.85 8.78 2.99
C VAL A 92 1.18 8.61 4.34
N ALA A 93 0.21 7.70 4.41
CA ALA A 93 -0.36 7.26 5.67
C ALA A 93 0.64 6.31 6.35
N THR A 94 1.26 6.79 7.42
CA THR A 94 2.24 6.04 8.22
C THR A 94 1.60 5.67 9.55
N GLY A 95 1.65 4.39 9.91
CA GLY A 95 1.00 3.92 11.14
C GLY A 95 1.23 2.44 11.39
N LYS A 96 1.83 2.12 12.54
CA LYS A 96 2.13 0.74 12.95
C LYS A 96 0.87 -0.11 13.19
N ASP A 97 -0.20 0.52 13.67
CA ASP A 97 -1.47 -0.15 13.99
C ASP A 97 -2.57 0.10 12.94
N MET A 98 -2.20 0.57 11.75
CA MET A 98 -3.14 0.86 10.68
C MET A 98 -3.63 -0.43 10.02
N LEU A 99 -4.95 -0.54 9.85
CA LEU A 99 -5.58 -1.57 9.05
C LEU A 99 -5.84 -1.05 7.64
N LEU A 100 -5.46 -1.86 6.67
CA LEU A 100 -5.54 -1.62 5.24
C LEU A 100 -6.53 -2.60 4.62
N GLU A 101 -7.31 -2.11 3.66
CA GLU A 101 -8.11 -2.94 2.76
C GLU A 101 -7.39 -3.04 1.41
N ALA A 102 -7.23 -4.25 0.89
CA ALA A 102 -6.68 -4.48 -0.44
C ALA A 102 -7.29 -5.72 -1.10
N GLU A 103 -7.33 -5.73 -2.43
CA GLU A 103 -7.75 -6.89 -3.20
C GLU A 103 -6.64 -7.95 -3.26
N THR A 104 -7.04 -9.21 -3.30
CA THR A 104 -6.13 -10.33 -3.56
C THR A 104 -5.98 -10.60 -5.06
N SER A 105 -4.78 -10.97 -5.47
CA SER A 105 -4.46 -11.52 -6.77
C SER A 105 -3.87 -12.93 -6.64
N ASP A 106 -3.65 -13.59 -7.78
CA ASP A 106 -2.82 -14.79 -7.89
C ASP A 106 -3.24 -15.94 -6.95
N GLY A 107 -4.46 -16.47 -7.15
CA GLY A 107 -4.94 -17.66 -6.45
C GLY A 107 -6.28 -17.47 -5.75
N THR A 108 -6.68 -18.47 -4.97
CA THR A 108 -7.88 -18.43 -4.12
C THR A 108 -7.45 -18.41 -2.67
N PHE A 109 -7.82 -17.34 -1.96
CA PHE A 109 -7.56 -17.22 -0.52
C PHE A 109 -8.32 -18.30 0.26
N ALA A 110 -7.63 -19.02 1.15
CA ALA A 110 -8.24 -20.00 2.04
C ALA A 110 -8.48 -19.39 3.43
N LEU A 111 -9.65 -19.66 4.05
CA LEU A 111 -9.95 -19.17 5.41
C LEU A 111 -8.96 -19.67 6.47
N THR A 112 -8.29 -20.78 6.22
CA THR A 112 -7.22 -21.31 7.10
C THR A 112 -5.99 -20.40 7.16
N ASP A 113 -5.82 -19.52 6.18
CA ASP A 113 -4.67 -18.60 6.09
C ASP A 113 -4.94 -17.27 6.82
N VAL A 114 -6.15 -17.08 7.38
CA VAL A 114 -6.45 -15.95 8.24
C VAL A 114 -5.53 -15.96 9.45
N SER A 115 -4.99 -14.80 9.80
CA SER A 115 -3.93 -14.60 10.81
C SER A 115 -2.51 -14.95 10.35
N GLY A 116 -2.35 -15.53 9.16
CA GLY A 116 -1.07 -15.76 8.49
C GLY A 116 -0.49 -14.49 7.86
N ASN A 117 0.73 -14.61 7.35
CA ASN A 117 1.39 -13.55 6.61
C ASN A 117 1.28 -13.83 5.10
N LEU A 118 1.12 -12.78 4.31
CA LEU A 118 1.10 -12.83 2.85
C LEU A 118 2.03 -11.77 2.27
N ASP A 119 2.54 -12.06 1.08
CA ASP A 119 3.34 -11.13 0.30
C ASP A 119 2.43 -10.20 -0.52
N ILE A 120 2.94 -9.02 -0.85
CA ILE A 120 2.28 -8.12 -1.81
C ILE A 120 2.74 -8.47 -3.22
N VAL A 121 1.87 -8.21 -4.17
CA VAL A 121 2.21 -8.17 -5.59
C VAL A 121 2.41 -6.71 -5.98
N ALA A 122 3.69 -6.29 -5.99
CA ALA A 122 4.10 -4.94 -6.32
C ALA A 122 4.06 -4.74 -7.85
N THR A 123 2.91 -4.34 -8.37
CA THR A 123 2.72 -4.01 -9.79
C THR A 123 2.60 -2.50 -9.96
N ALA A 124 3.32 -1.94 -10.92
CA ALA A 124 3.28 -0.52 -11.23
C ALA A 124 1.85 -0.06 -11.55
N ALA A 125 1.52 1.17 -11.14
CA ALA A 125 0.24 1.78 -11.43
C ALA A 125 0.01 1.88 -12.95
N THR A 126 -1.27 1.91 -13.35
CA THR A 126 -1.65 2.13 -14.74
C THR A 126 -2.44 3.41 -14.90
N GLN A 127 -2.23 4.05 -16.04
CA GLN A 127 -3.02 5.20 -16.46
C GLN A 127 -3.82 4.84 -17.71
N THR A 128 -5.14 5.06 -17.65
CA THR A 128 -6.03 4.96 -18.80
C THR A 128 -6.87 6.23 -18.86
N GLY A 129 -6.61 7.05 -19.87
CA GLY A 129 -7.15 8.41 -19.92
C GLY A 129 -6.72 9.23 -18.70
N GLY A 130 -7.68 9.91 -18.06
CA GLY A 130 -7.44 10.71 -16.86
C GLY A 130 -7.46 9.91 -15.53
N LEU A 131 -7.68 8.60 -15.59
CA LEU A 131 -7.74 7.74 -14.40
C LEU A 131 -6.37 7.08 -14.17
N VAL A 132 -5.87 7.22 -12.94
CA VAL A 132 -4.65 6.56 -12.47
C VAL A 132 -5.04 5.62 -11.34
N ASN A 133 -4.68 4.34 -11.49
CA ASN A 133 -5.03 3.29 -10.54
C ASN A 133 -3.76 2.55 -10.10
N SER A 134 -3.63 2.37 -8.78
CA SER A 134 -2.67 1.43 -8.21
C SER A 134 -3.04 0.01 -8.63
N ASN A 135 -2.04 -0.78 -8.99
CA ASN A 135 -2.21 -2.20 -9.30
C ASN A 135 -1.64 -3.11 -8.22
N MET A 136 -1.22 -2.53 -7.08
CA MET A 136 -0.67 -3.32 -5.99
C MET A 136 -1.80 -4.12 -5.30
N THR A 137 -1.53 -5.40 -5.07
CA THR A 137 -2.51 -6.36 -4.52
C THR A 137 -1.83 -7.29 -3.52
N ILE A 138 -2.60 -8.15 -2.85
CA ILE A 138 -2.09 -9.18 -1.95
C ILE A 138 -2.00 -10.51 -2.71
N ASN A 139 -0.87 -11.22 -2.63
CA ASN A 139 -0.76 -12.56 -3.19
C ASN A 139 -1.56 -13.55 -2.35
N ALA A 140 -2.59 -14.18 -2.94
CA ALA A 140 -3.41 -15.18 -2.26
C ALA A 140 -2.93 -16.62 -2.42
N THR A 141 -1.74 -16.85 -3.00
CA THR A 141 -1.14 -18.19 -3.09
C THR A 141 -0.58 -18.64 -1.74
N GLY A 142 -1.47 -19.13 -0.87
CA GLY A 142 -1.12 -19.75 0.42
C GLY A 142 -0.47 -18.81 1.44
N ALA A 143 -0.67 -19.08 2.73
CA ALA A 143 0.05 -18.33 3.77
C ALA A 143 1.58 -18.50 3.63
N ALA A 144 2.30 -17.39 3.52
CA ALA A 144 3.76 -17.40 3.57
C ALA A 144 4.20 -17.91 4.95
N SER A 145 5.06 -18.93 4.96
CA SER A 145 5.57 -19.56 6.18
C SER A 145 6.66 -18.75 6.88
N SER A 146 7.09 -17.63 6.30
CA SER A 146 8.21 -16.82 6.79
C SER A 146 7.75 -15.52 7.47
N GLY A 147 8.52 -15.06 8.46
CA GLY A 147 8.33 -13.75 9.11
C GLY A 147 8.72 -12.55 8.24
N SER A 148 9.09 -12.78 6.97
CA SER A 148 9.51 -11.78 5.99
C SER A 148 8.37 -11.29 5.10
N ALA A 149 7.23 -12.00 5.11
CA ALA A 149 6.06 -11.55 4.39
C ALA A 149 5.56 -10.21 4.93
N GLN A 150 5.01 -9.41 4.04
CA GLN A 150 4.96 -7.96 4.24
C GLN A 150 3.68 -7.50 4.92
N VAL A 151 2.60 -8.27 4.74
CA VAL A 151 1.32 -7.99 5.37
C VAL A 151 0.84 -9.20 6.18
N ARG A 152 0.13 -8.92 7.25
CA ARG A 152 -0.57 -9.91 8.05
C ARG A 152 -2.07 -9.76 7.92
N ILE A 153 -2.74 -10.87 7.67
CA ILE A 153 -4.19 -10.88 7.43
C ILE A 153 -4.93 -10.87 8.76
N VAL A 154 -5.83 -9.91 8.92
CA VAL A 154 -6.67 -9.73 10.11
C VAL A 154 -8.08 -10.27 9.86
N GLY A 155 -8.56 -10.19 8.63
CA GLY A 155 -9.85 -10.75 8.25
C GLY A 155 -10.13 -10.66 6.76
N VAL A 156 -11.23 -11.28 6.37
CA VAL A 156 -11.79 -11.21 5.01
C VAL A 156 -12.97 -10.25 5.05
N LYS A 157 -13.08 -9.35 4.07
CA LYS A 157 -14.28 -8.54 3.92
C LYS A 157 -15.41 -9.41 3.42
N ASP A 158 -16.59 -9.24 4.00
CA ASP A 158 -17.79 -9.94 3.55
C ASP A 158 -18.05 -9.63 2.06
N SER A 159 -18.39 -10.65 1.29
CA SER A 159 -18.78 -10.52 -0.12
C SER A 159 -20.15 -9.83 -0.29
N GLY A 160 -20.85 -9.57 0.82
CA GLY A 160 -22.20 -8.99 0.81
C GLY A 160 -23.27 -10.02 0.41
N SER A 161 -22.90 -11.31 0.41
CA SER A 161 -23.81 -12.42 0.12
C SER A 161 -24.74 -12.68 1.30
N ILE A 162 -26.03 -12.78 1.02
CA ILE A 162 -27.04 -13.18 2.01
C ILE A 162 -27.05 -14.69 2.30
N THR A 163 -26.25 -15.48 1.57
CA THR A 163 -26.19 -16.95 1.68
C THR A 163 -25.09 -17.37 2.65
N TYR A 164 -25.36 -18.33 3.53
CA TYR A 164 -24.41 -18.84 4.53
C TYR A 164 -23.98 -20.31 4.26
N PRO A 165 -22.68 -20.64 4.40
CA PRO A 165 -21.57 -19.71 4.61
C PRO A 165 -21.34 -18.84 3.37
N ALA A 166 -21.10 -17.55 3.57
CA ALA A 166 -20.87 -16.62 2.47
C ALA A 166 -19.56 -16.99 1.74
N PRO A 167 -19.53 -16.92 0.39
CA PRO A 167 -18.29 -17.04 -0.32
C PRO A 167 -17.30 -15.96 0.17
N ILE A 168 -16.05 -16.37 0.30
CA ILE A 168 -14.94 -15.52 0.74
C ILE A 168 -14.83 -14.34 -0.25
N GLY A 169 -14.85 -13.11 0.25
CA GLY A 169 -14.62 -11.93 -0.57
C GLY A 169 -13.19 -11.89 -1.10
N THR A 170 -12.97 -11.25 -2.25
CA THR A 170 -11.63 -11.04 -2.85
C THR A 170 -10.87 -9.88 -2.20
N THR A 171 -11.41 -9.31 -1.14
CA THR A 171 -10.85 -8.15 -0.44
C THR A 171 -10.52 -8.54 0.98
N LEU A 172 -9.27 -8.33 1.37
CA LEU A 172 -8.77 -8.66 2.69
C LEU A 172 -8.55 -7.39 3.51
N ILE A 173 -8.69 -7.55 4.81
CA ILE A 173 -8.26 -6.58 5.81
C ILE A 173 -6.90 -7.06 6.31
N CYS A 174 -5.87 -6.27 6.08
CA CYS A 174 -4.51 -6.58 6.44
C CYS A 174 -3.86 -5.45 7.24
N ARG A 175 -2.71 -5.75 7.84
CA ARG A 175 -1.82 -4.76 8.44
C ARG A 175 -0.41 -4.98 7.92
N ILE A 176 0.40 -3.93 7.88
CA ILE A 176 1.83 -4.05 7.59
C ILE A 176 2.48 -4.84 8.72
N ASN A 177 3.35 -5.79 8.38
CA ASN A 177 4.03 -6.59 9.38
C ASN A 177 5.01 -5.78 10.21
N GLU A 178 5.11 -6.11 11.49
CA GLU A 178 5.98 -5.37 12.39
C GLU A 178 7.46 -5.59 12.06
N SER A 179 7.82 -6.75 11.48
CA SER A 179 9.16 -7.02 10.95
C SER A 179 9.52 -6.19 9.71
N THR A 180 8.53 -5.64 9.00
CA THR A 180 8.73 -4.78 7.82
C THR A 180 8.55 -3.29 8.11
N ASN A 181 8.01 -2.94 9.30
CA ASN A 181 7.73 -1.56 9.72
C ASN A 181 8.81 -1.01 10.68
N ASP A 182 9.70 -1.85 11.19
CA ASP A 182 10.68 -1.46 12.21
C ASP A 182 11.96 -0.90 11.57
N VAL A 183 11.94 0.39 11.25
CA VAL A 183 13.17 1.19 11.20
C VAL A 183 13.54 1.51 12.65
N VAL A 184 14.07 0.55 13.41
CA VAL A 184 14.56 0.82 14.77
C VAL A 184 15.82 1.67 14.68
N GLY A 185 15.64 2.97 14.94
CA GLY A 185 16.49 3.77 15.82
C GLY A 185 17.96 3.94 15.43
N VAL A 186 18.27 5.16 14.97
CA VAL A 186 19.22 5.99 15.71
C VAL A 186 18.45 6.71 16.81
#